data_AF-A0A363U9F4-F1
#
_entry.id   AF-A0A363U9F4-F1
#
_cell.length_a   1.000
_cell.length_b   1.000
_cell.length_c   1.000
_cell.angle_alpha   90.00
_cell.angle_beta   90.00
_cell.angle_gamma   90.00
#
_symmetry.space_group_name_H-M   'P 1'
#
loop_
_entity.id
_entity.type
_entity.pdbx_description
1 polymer ?
#
loop_
_entity_poly.entity_id
_entity_poly.type
_entity_poly.pdbx_seq_one_letter_code
_entity_poly.pdbx_strand_id
1 'polypeptide(L)'
;MDILFLLLTGAIAAYLCWYFFSRYQLHKALHNLYYLMGFAVLLISGLLLIFLGLGILASPYVLTVASLIPLGISMGIAEEYFPAWKKAFKWFAVIGFLAIAVTSIGGMDSLKRIAVPVFHGVAGLVIFIGPFVAKGAPKGFWWVGIGGALIGLGGIALAFITMGSQLLFFSPSFVMAILTPLLFLMAGAYALGFAKKG
;
A
#
# COMPACT_ATOMS: atom_id res chain seq x y z
N MET A 1 -14.84 -1.70 17.77
CA MET A 1 -13.67 -0.81 17.55
C MET A 1 -13.21 -0.84 16.11
N ASP A 2 -13.21 -2.00 15.46
CA ASP A 2 -12.68 -2.17 14.10
C ASP A 2 -13.36 -1.31 13.03
N ILE A 3 -14.70 -1.23 13.05
CA ILE A 3 -15.47 -0.41 12.12
C ILE A 3 -15.08 1.08 12.23
N LEU A 4 -14.83 1.59 13.44
CA LEU A 4 -14.41 2.98 13.63
C LEU A 4 -13.07 3.24 12.94
N PHE A 5 -12.07 2.38 13.15
CA PHE A 5 -10.75 2.55 12.51
C PHE A 5 -10.84 2.39 10.99
N LEU A 6 -11.66 1.47 10.48
CA LEU A 6 -11.89 1.32 9.04
C LEU A 6 -12.59 2.53 8.43
N LEU A 7 -13.58 3.11 9.11
CA LEU A 7 -14.23 4.35 8.68
C LEU A 7 -13.25 5.52 8.65
N LEU A 8 -12.41 5.67 9.67
CA LEU A 8 -11.37 6.71 9.71
C LEU A 8 -10.31 6.50 8.62
N THR A 9 -9.90 5.24 8.39
CA THR A 9 -9.00 4.89 7.28
C THR A 9 -9.62 5.26 5.93
N GLY A 10 -10.90 4.92 5.72
CA GLY A 10 -11.66 5.27 4.53
C GLY A 10 -11.78 6.78 4.34
N ALA A 11 -12.07 7.53 5.40
CA ALA A 11 -12.15 8.99 5.35
C ALA A 11 -10.80 9.63 4.93
N ILE A 12 -9.69 9.14 5.49
CA ILE A 12 -8.35 9.60 5.12
C ILE A 12 -8.01 9.22 3.66
N ALA A 13 -8.35 8.00 3.24
CA ALA A 13 -8.15 7.56 1.86
C ALA A 13 -8.97 8.40 0.87
N ALA A 14 -10.22 8.74 1.21
CA ALA A 14 -11.06 9.64 0.41
C ALA A 14 -10.47 11.04 0.30
N TYR A 15 -9.99 11.61 1.42
CA TYR A 15 -9.25 12.87 1.42
C TYR A 15 -8.03 12.83 0.51
N LEU A 16 -7.22 11.77 0.58
CA LEU A 16 -6.04 11.60 -0.25
C LEU A 16 -6.39 11.43 -1.74
N CYS A 17 -7.48 10.74 -2.06
CA CYS A 17 -8.00 10.67 -3.43
C CYS A 17 -8.33 12.07 -3.96
N TRP A 18 -9.10 12.85 -3.20
CA TRP A 18 -9.43 14.23 -3.58
C TRP A 18 -8.17 15.11 -3.71
N TYR A 19 -7.23 15.00 -2.77
CA TYR A 19 -5.97 15.75 -2.78
C TYR A 19 -5.15 15.48 -4.06
N PHE A 20 -4.90 14.21 -4.38
CA PHE A 20 -4.11 13.85 -5.56
C PHE A 20 -4.84 14.11 -6.87
N PHE A 21 -6.16 13.91 -6.92
CA PHE A 21 -6.95 14.30 -8.09
C PHE A 21 -6.86 15.80 -8.35
N SER A 22 -7.02 16.63 -7.31
CA SER A 22 -6.92 18.09 -7.41
C SER A 22 -5.54 18.53 -7.90
N ARG A 23 -4.46 17.96 -7.34
CA ARG A 23 -3.08 18.24 -7.80
C ARG A 23 -2.81 17.77 -9.22
N TYR A 24 -3.38 16.63 -9.62
CA TYR A 24 -3.30 16.19 -11.01
C TYR A 24 -3.98 17.17 -11.95
N GLN A 25 -5.14 17.72 -11.59
CA GLN A 25 -5.81 18.72 -12.42
C GLN A 25 -4.97 20.00 -12.58
N LEU A 26 -4.26 20.42 -11.53
CA LEU A 26 -3.42 21.62 -11.54
C LEU A 26 -2.10 21.44 -12.31
N HIS A 27 -1.40 20.33 -12.10
CA HIS A 27 -0.01 20.18 -12.59
C HIS A 27 0.17 19.10 -13.67
N LYS A 28 -0.86 18.27 -13.90
CA LYS A 28 -0.84 17.12 -14.82
C LYS A 28 0.33 16.15 -14.61
N ALA A 29 0.91 16.14 -13.42
CA ALA A 29 2.05 15.29 -13.10
C ALA A 29 1.60 13.85 -12.80
N LEU A 30 2.17 12.88 -13.51
CA LEU A 30 1.74 11.47 -13.49
C LEU A 30 1.84 10.80 -12.12
N HIS A 31 2.79 11.20 -11.27
CA HIS A 31 2.91 10.63 -9.92
C HIS A 31 1.61 10.77 -9.10
N ASN A 32 0.84 11.84 -9.31
CA ASN A 32 -0.45 12.04 -8.64
C ASN A 32 -1.47 10.97 -9.02
N LEU A 33 -1.47 10.48 -10.27
CA LEU A 33 -2.35 9.39 -10.67
C LEU A 33 -1.95 8.06 -10.03
N TYR A 34 -0.66 7.82 -9.87
CA TYR A 34 -0.17 6.59 -9.22
C TYR A 34 -0.51 6.58 -7.72
N TYR A 35 -0.34 7.71 -7.04
CA TYR A 35 -0.80 7.85 -5.66
C TYR A 35 -2.33 7.71 -5.55
N LEU A 36 -3.09 8.41 -6.41
CA LEU A 36 -4.55 8.32 -6.48
C LEU A 36 -5.02 6.87 -6.65
N MET A 37 -4.39 6.10 -7.54
CA MET A 37 -4.72 4.69 -7.75
C MET A 37 -4.55 3.88 -6.46
N GLY A 38 -3.43 4.05 -5.74
CA GLY A 38 -3.20 3.36 -4.47
C GLY A 38 -4.24 3.72 -3.40
N PHE A 39 -4.57 5.01 -3.26
CA PHE A 39 -5.55 5.47 -2.27
C PHE A 39 -7.00 5.16 -2.64
N ALA A 40 -7.35 5.14 -3.92
CA ALA A 40 -8.67 4.72 -4.39
C ALA A 40 -8.92 3.25 -4.05
N VAL A 41 -7.91 2.41 -4.25
CA VAL A 41 -8.00 1.00 -3.87
C VAL A 41 -8.03 0.83 -2.35
N LEU A 42 -7.28 1.62 -1.57
CA LEU A 42 -7.39 1.61 -0.11
C LEU A 42 -8.80 1.99 0.36
N LEU A 43 -9.41 3.01 -0.25
CA LEU A 43 -10.79 3.42 0.05
C LEU A 43 -11.78 2.30 -0.22
N ILE A 44 -11.75 1.73 -1.44
CA ILE A 44 -12.63 0.62 -1.83
C ILE A 44 -12.43 -0.57 -0.90
N SER A 45 -11.17 -0.90 -0.57
CA SER A 45 -10.85 -2.00 0.34
C SER A 45 -11.41 -1.75 1.74
N GLY A 46 -11.28 -0.54 2.29
CA GLY A 46 -11.86 -0.16 3.58
C GLY A 46 -13.38 -0.31 3.59
N LEU A 47 -14.07 0.12 2.52
CA LEU A 47 -15.52 -0.05 2.39
C LEU A 47 -15.91 -1.54 2.32
N LEU A 48 -15.20 -2.34 1.53
CA LEU A 48 -15.44 -3.79 1.45
C LEU A 48 -15.25 -4.46 2.82
N LEU A 49 -14.23 -4.07 3.58
CA LEU A 49 -13.99 -4.60 4.93
C LEU A 49 -15.12 -4.23 5.91
N ILE A 50 -15.72 -3.06 5.78
CA ILE A 50 -16.85 -2.64 6.62
C ILE A 50 -18.10 -3.48 6.33
N PHE A 51 -18.43 -3.69 5.05
CA PHE A 51 -19.67 -4.36 4.67
C PHE A 51 -19.56 -5.90 4.65
N LEU A 52 -18.41 -6.44 4.30
CA LEU A 52 -18.19 -7.89 4.09
C LEU A 52 -17.30 -8.54 5.16
N GLY A 53 -16.74 -7.74 6.07
CA GLY A 53 -15.84 -8.21 7.11
C GLY A 53 -14.44 -8.59 6.60
N LEU A 54 -13.58 -9.02 7.52
CA LEU A 54 -12.17 -9.34 7.23
C LEU A 54 -11.99 -10.59 6.34
N GLY A 55 -12.99 -11.47 6.27
CA GLY A 55 -12.95 -12.69 5.45
C GLY A 55 -12.78 -12.42 3.96
N ILE A 56 -13.18 -11.23 3.47
CA ILE A 56 -13.02 -10.85 2.07
C ILE A 56 -11.55 -10.73 1.64
N LEU A 57 -10.62 -10.54 2.58
CA LEU A 57 -9.18 -10.48 2.31
C LEU A 57 -8.62 -11.80 1.76
N ALA A 58 -9.31 -12.93 1.99
CA ALA A 58 -8.95 -14.22 1.42
C ALA A 58 -9.27 -14.35 -0.08
N SER A 59 -10.09 -13.43 -0.64
CA SER A 59 -10.46 -13.47 -2.04
C SER A 59 -9.25 -13.18 -2.94
N PRO A 60 -8.95 -14.03 -3.94
CA PRO A 60 -7.85 -13.79 -4.88
C PRO A 60 -8.05 -12.52 -5.71
N TYR A 61 -9.31 -12.12 -5.95
CA TYR A 61 -9.64 -10.89 -6.63
C TYR A 61 -9.32 -9.67 -5.78
N VAL A 62 -9.64 -9.71 -4.48
CA VAL A 62 -9.31 -8.62 -3.55
C VAL A 62 -7.82 -8.50 -3.36
N LEU A 63 -7.09 -9.61 -3.20
CA LEU A 63 -5.63 -9.60 -3.14
C LEU A 63 -5.01 -8.98 -4.41
N THR A 64 -5.52 -9.34 -5.59
CA THR A 64 -5.04 -8.81 -6.87
C THR A 64 -5.22 -7.30 -6.92
N VAL A 65 -6.45 -6.81 -6.67
CA VAL A 65 -6.74 -5.37 -6.71
C VAL A 65 -5.99 -4.62 -5.62
N ALA A 66 -5.95 -5.14 -4.38
CA ALA A 66 -5.23 -4.55 -3.25
C ALA A 66 -3.71 -4.42 -3.50
N SER A 67 -3.14 -5.22 -4.40
CA SER A 67 -1.74 -5.10 -4.81
C SER A 67 -1.42 -3.76 -5.48
N LEU A 68 -2.43 -3.07 -6.02
CA LEU A 68 -2.28 -1.70 -6.53
C LEU A 68 -2.00 -0.67 -5.43
N ILE A 69 -2.28 -0.98 -4.15
CA ILE A 69 -1.94 -0.08 -3.03
C ILE A 69 -0.41 0.11 -2.94
N PRO A 70 0.39 -0.94 -2.67
CA PRO A 70 1.84 -0.76 -2.58
C PRO A 70 2.45 -0.44 -3.96
N LEU A 71 1.97 -1.04 -5.06
CA LEU A 71 2.53 -0.79 -6.39
C LEU A 71 2.24 0.64 -6.86
N GLY A 72 1.05 1.17 -6.64
CA GLY A 72 0.69 2.55 -6.99
C GLY A 72 1.48 3.58 -6.20
N ILE A 73 1.54 3.43 -4.87
CA ILE A 73 2.26 4.37 -4.00
C ILE A 73 3.76 4.34 -4.31
N SER A 74 4.38 3.17 -4.40
CA SER A 74 5.81 3.05 -4.74
C SER A 74 6.12 3.58 -6.13
N MET A 75 5.24 3.37 -7.12
CA MET A 75 5.43 3.92 -8.47
C MET A 75 5.32 5.45 -8.48
N GLY A 76 4.41 6.03 -7.69
CA GLY A 76 4.34 7.47 -7.49
C GLY A 76 5.64 8.05 -6.92
N ILE A 77 6.19 7.41 -5.88
CA ILE A 77 7.46 7.80 -5.26
C ILE A 77 8.61 7.71 -6.29
N ALA A 78 8.70 6.60 -7.02
CA ALA A 78 9.71 6.39 -8.04
C ALA A 78 9.62 7.43 -9.17
N GLU A 79 8.41 7.71 -9.65
CA GLU A 79 8.15 8.70 -10.70
C GLU A 79 8.53 10.12 -10.27
N GLU A 80 8.24 10.47 -9.01
CA GLU A 80 8.42 11.82 -8.50
C GLU A 80 9.87 12.12 -8.09
N TYR A 81 10.52 11.20 -7.38
CA TYR A 81 11.81 11.49 -6.72
C TYR A 81 13.00 10.74 -7.31
N PHE A 82 12.77 9.76 -8.17
CA PHE A 82 13.82 8.85 -8.65
C PHE A 82 13.87 8.73 -10.19
N PRO A 83 14.17 9.84 -10.89
CA PRO A 83 14.12 9.90 -12.35
C PRO A 83 15.05 8.90 -13.05
N ALA A 84 16.16 8.52 -12.39
CA ALA A 84 17.15 7.60 -12.93
C ALA A 84 16.58 6.18 -13.19
N TRP A 85 15.63 5.72 -12.38
CA TRP A 85 15.12 4.34 -12.45
C TRP A 85 13.59 4.24 -12.59
N LYS A 86 12.87 5.36 -12.71
CA LYS A 86 11.40 5.37 -12.85
C LYS A 86 10.86 4.51 -14.00
N LYS A 87 11.56 4.46 -15.14
CA LYS A 87 11.14 3.64 -16.30
C LYS A 87 11.23 2.14 -15.99
N ALA A 88 12.33 1.71 -15.38
CA ALA A 88 12.50 0.32 -14.95
C ALA A 88 11.45 -0.06 -13.90
N PHE A 89 11.15 0.84 -12.97
CA PHE A 89 10.15 0.59 -11.94
C PHE A 89 8.72 0.49 -12.47
N LYS A 90 8.37 1.25 -13.53
CA LYS A 90 7.07 1.09 -14.19
C LYS A 90 6.90 -0.30 -14.78
N TRP A 91 7.92 -0.81 -15.47
CA TRP A 91 7.91 -2.17 -15.99
C TRP A 91 7.83 -3.20 -14.86
N PHE A 92 8.61 -3.01 -13.80
CA PHE A 92 8.52 -3.83 -12.60
C PHE A 92 7.10 -3.87 -12.02
N ALA A 93 6.44 -2.72 -11.88
CA ALA A 93 5.10 -2.64 -11.33
C ALA A 93 4.04 -3.29 -12.25
N VAL A 94 4.14 -3.12 -13.57
CA VAL A 94 3.24 -3.75 -14.54
C VAL A 94 3.40 -5.27 -14.54
N ILE A 95 4.64 -5.74 -14.66
CA ILE A 95 4.94 -7.19 -14.61
C ILE A 95 4.50 -7.76 -13.27
N GLY A 96 4.75 -7.05 -12.18
CA GLY A 96 4.36 -7.47 -10.83
C GLY A 96 2.87 -7.60 -10.65
N PHE A 97 2.10 -6.60 -11.08
CA PHE A 97 0.65 -6.66 -11.01
C PHE A 97 0.09 -7.82 -11.85
N LEU A 98 0.60 -8.02 -13.06
CA LEU A 98 0.18 -9.13 -13.93
C LEU A 98 0.55 -10.50 -13.33
N ALA A 99 1.77 -10.64 -12.78
CA ALA A 99 2.21 -11.87 -12.14
C ALA A 99 1.35 -12.20 -10.91
N ILE A 100 1.04 -11.22 -10.08
CA ILE A 100 0.11 -11.41 -8.95
C ILE A 100 -1.28 -11.79 -9.46
N ALA A 101 -1.83 -11.07 -10.43
CA ALA A 101 -3.16 -11.35 -10.97
C ALA A 101 -3.29 -12.78 -11.52
N VAL A 102 -2.34 -13.18 -12.38
CA VAL A 102 -2.32 -14.52 -12.98
C VAL A 102 -2.18 -15.60 -11.91
N THR A 103 -1.24 -15.43 -10.98
CA THR A 103 -0.98 -16.45 -9.95
C THR A 103 -2.07 -16.54 -8.89
N SER A 104 -2.70 -15.40 -8.53
CA SER A 104 -3.80 -15.34 -7.57
C SER A 104 -5.11 -15.87 -8.14
N ILE A 105 -5.51 -15.41 -9.33
CA ILE A 105 -6.81 -15.79 -9.93
C ILE A 105 -6.72 -17.18 -10.56
N GLY A 106 -5.57 -17.55 -11.12
CA GLY A 106 -5.35 -18.87 -11.71
C GLY A 106 -5.11 -20.00 -10.70
N GLY A 107 -5.20 -19.74 -9.39
CA GLY A 107 -5.01 -20.77 -8.35
C GLY A 107 -3.58 -21.34 -8.27
N MET A 108 -2.56 -20.59 -8.73
CA MET A 108 -1.17 -21.06 -8.81
C MET A 108 -0.44 -20.83 -7.47
N ASP A 109 -0.87 -21.52 -6.42
CA ASP A 109 -0.47 -21.24 -5.03
C ASP A 109 1.05 -21.18 -4.81
N SER A 110 1.82 -22.10 -5.41
CA SER A 110 3.28 -22.11 -5.29
C SER A 110 3.94 -20.87 -5.89
N LEU A 111 3.48 -20.42 -7.06
CA LEU A 111 4.01 -19.22 -7.71
C LEU A 111 3.52 -17.95 -7.01
N LYS A 112 2.27 -17.92 -6.52
CA LYS A 112 1.71 -16.81 -5.75
C LYS A 112 2.54 -16.53 -4.49
N ARG A 113 2.97 -17.57 -3.78
CA ARG A 113 3.85 -17.49 -2.60
C ARG A 113 5.22 -16.88 -2.88
N ILE A 114 5.61 -16.76 -4.15
CA ILE A 114 6.85 -16.11 -4.59
C ILE A 114 6.54 -14.71 -5.14
N ALA A 115 5.58 -14.62 -6.06
CA ALA A 115 5.23 -13.37 -6.75
C ALA A 115 4.81 -12.28 -5.76
N VAL A 116 3.89 -12.59 -4.84
CA VAL A 116 3.37 -11.58 -3.90
C VAL A 116 4.48 -11.02 -3.01
N PRO A 117 5.29 -11.82 -2.27
CA PRO A 117 6.36 -11.27 -1.44
C PRO A 117 7.43 -10.51 -2.22
N VAL A 118 7.77 -10.92 -3.45
CA VAL A 118 8.77 -10.21 -4.27
C VAL A 118 8.26 -8.82 -4.64
N PHE A 119 7.07 -8.73 -5.23
CA PHE A 119 6.55 -7.46 -5.73
C PHE A 119 6.07 -6.53 -4.61
N HIS A 120 5.38 -7.06 -3.59
CA HIS A 120 5.01 -6.28 -2.41
C HIS A 120 6.22 -5.89 -1.58
N GLY A 121 7.21 -6.78 -1.42
CA GLY A 121 8.42 -6.52 -0.65
C GLY A 121 9.23 -5.37 -1.23
N VAL A 122 9.52 -5.39 -2.53
CA VAL A 122 10.25 -4.30 -3.19
C VAL A 122 9.44 -3.00 -3.15
N ALA A 123 8.14 -3.04 -3.43
CA ALA A 123 7.28 -1.86 -3.33
C ALA A 123 7.25 -1.29 -1.90
N GLY A 124 7.16 -2.15 -0.89
CA GLY A 124 7.22 -1.80 0.53
C GLY A 124 8.55 -1.14 0.91
N LEU A 125 9.68 -1.65 0.40
CA LEU A 125 10.99 -1.04 0.60
C LEU A 125 11.09 0.35 -0.05
N VAL A 126 10.52 0.54 -1.24
CA VAL A 126 10.47 1.87 -1.88
C VAL A 126 9.62 2.85 -1.08
N ILE A 127 8.48 2.40 -0.54
CA ILE A 127 7.62 3.25 0.30
C ILE A 127 8.29 3.58 1.63
N PHE A 128 8.97 2.60 2.25
CA PHE A 128 9.66 2.80 3.51
C PHE A 128 10.89 3.69 3.35
N ILE A 129 11.84 3.31 2.49
CA ILE A 129 13.16 3.95 2.39
C ILE A 129 13.11 5.22 1.53
N GLY A 130 12.34 5.19 0.44
CA GLY A 130 12.29 6.27 -0.55
C GLY A 130 12.09 7.65 0.06
N PRO A 131 11.11 7.86 0.96
CA PRO A 131 10.86 9.16 1.60
C PRO A 131 12.00 9.71 2.45
N PHE A 132 12.92 8.87 2.95
CA PHE A 132 14.08 9.33 3.73
C PHE A 132 15.25 9.76 2.85
N VAL A 133 15.35 9.22 1.63
CA VAL A 133 16.48 9.46 0.72
C VAL A 133 16.10 10.32 -0.49
N ALA A 134 14.80 10.64 -0.65
CA ALA A 134 14.27 11.46 -1.72
C ALA A 134 14.84 12.89 -1.66
N LYS A 135 15.55 13.29 -2.73
CA LYS A 135 16.12 14.64 -2.84
C LYS A 135 15.02 15.66 -3.19
N GLY A 136 15.04 16.82 -2.54
CA GLY A 136 14.07 17.89 -2.78
C GLY A 136 12.65 17.58 -2.28
N ALA A 137 12.47 16.55 -1.46
CA ALA A 137 11.18 16.23 -0.88
C ALA A 137 10.75 17.29 0.17
N PRO A 138 9.44 17.58 0.28
CA PRO A 138 8.92 18.51 1.28
C PRO A 138 9.26 18.10 2.71
N LYS A 139 9.39 19.09 3.61
CA LYS A 139 9.57 18.84 5.04
C LYS A 139 8.39 18.01 5.57
N GLY A 140 8.69 16.82 6.09
CA GLY A 140 7.67 15.89 6.61
C GLY A 140 7.33 14.73 5.68
N PHE A 141 7.86 14.69 4.45
CA PHE A 141 7.63 13.55 3.54
C PHE A 141 8.05 12.21 4.14
N TRP A 142 9.02 12.20 5.08
CA TRP A 142 9.42 11.03 5.85
C TRP A 142 8.27 10.32 6.59
N TRP A 143 7.15 11.00 6.87
CA TRP A 143 5.95 10.35 7.40
C TRP A 143 5.38 9.29 6.45
N VAL A 144 5.58 9.43 5.14
CA VAL A 144 5.26 8.37 4.17
C VAL A 144 6.10 7.13 4.45
N GLY A 145 7.39 7.32 4.75
CA GLY A 145 8.28 6.23 5.16
C GLY A 145 7.81 5.54 6.43
N ILE A 146 7.37 6.29 7.43
CA ILE A 146 6.78 5.73 8.66
C ILE A 146 5.52 4.92 8.37
N GLY A 147 4.62 5.44 7.52
CA GLY A 147 3.44 4.67 7.07
C GLY A 147 3.83 3.37 6.37
N GLY A 148 4.87 3.41 5.53
CA GLY A 148 5.46 2.24 4.89
C GLY A 148 6.03 1.22 5.88
N ALA A 149 6.71 1.68 6.92
CA ALA A 149 7.24 0.82 7.98
C ALA A 149 6.11 0.12 8.76
N LEU A 150 5.06 0.87 9.13
CA LEU A 150 3.90 0.34 9.86
C LEU A 150 3.23 -0.81 9.10
N ILE A 151 2.90 -0.60 7.82
CA ILE A 151 2.25 -1.66 7.03
C ILE A 151 3.23 -2.76 6.61
N GLY A 152 4.52 -2.43 6.41
CA GLY A 152 5.57 -3.39 6.11
C GLY A 152 5.75 -4.41 7.23
N LEU A 153 5.76 -3.97 8.49
CA LEU A 153 5.78 -4.87 9.65
C LEU A 153 4.58 -5.81 9.66
N GLY A 154 3.37 -5.28 9.40
CA GLY A 154 2.16 -6.10 9.27
C GLY A 154 2.25 -7.12 8.14
N GLY A 155 2.80 -6.73 6.99
CA GLY A 155 2.98 -7.61 5.83
C GLY A 155 4.00 -8.73 6.08
N ILE A 156 5.13 -8.43 6.72
CA ILE A 156 6.13 -9.43 7.09
C ILE A 156 5.55 -10.40 8.12
N ALA A 157 4.86 -9.91 9.15
CA ALA A 157 4.19 -10.77 10.12
C ALA A 157 3.20 -11.74 9.45
N LEU A 158 2.38 -11.25 8.52
CA LEU A 158 1.43 -12.08 7.78
C LEU A 158 2.12 -13.11 6.86
N ALA A 159 3.27 -12.75 6.28
CA ALA A 159 4.07 -13.69 5.48
C ALA A 159 4.60 -14.86 6.32
N PHE A 160 5.12 -14.60 7.53
CA PHE A 160 5.56 -15.66 8.47
C PHE A 160 4.40 -16.60 8.84
N ILE A 161 3.23 -16.02 9.16
CA ILE A 161 2.00 -16.77 9.47
C ILE A 161 1.59 -17.68 8.30
N THR A 162 1.64 -17.15 7.08
CA THR A 162 1.28 -17.92 5.86
C THR A 162 2.26 -19.08 5.60
N MET A 163 3.51 -18.96 6.07
CA MET A 163 4.51 -20.02 6.02
C MET A 163 4.43 -21.01 7.20
N GLY A 164 3.42 -20.90 8.06
CA GLY A 164 3.24 -21.77 9.23
C GLY A 164 4.16 -21.45 10.41
N SER A 165 4.71 -20.23 10.45
CA SER A 165 5.57 -19.73 11.53
C SER A 165 5.01 -18.43 12.11
N GLN A 166 5.61 -17.89 13.17
CA GLN A 166 5.28 -16.55 13.66
C GLN A 166 6.57 -15.72 13.75
N LEU A 167 6.45 -14.43 13.48
CA LEU A 167 7.56 -13.50 13.69
C LEU A 167 7.46 -12.93 15.11
N LEU A 168 8.44 -13.21 15.97
CA LEU A 168 8.48 -12.68 17.34
C LEU A 168 7.14 -12.92 18.08
N PHE A 169 6.50 -11.85 18.57
CA PHE A 169 5.20 -11.89 19.26
C PHE A 169 3.98 -11.69 18.33
N PHE A 170 4.18 -11.56 17.02
CA PHE A 170 3.12 -11.35 16.04
C PHE A 170 2.36 -12.65 15.73
N SER A 171 1.60 -13.14 16.71
CA SER A 171 0.68 -14.27 16.52
C SER A 171 -0.47 -13.91 15.57
N PRO A 172 -1.17 -14.89 14.95
CA PRO A 172 -2.32 -14.61 14.11
C PRO A 172 -3.40 -13.78 14.81
N SER A 173 -3.70 -14.08 16.08
CA SER A 173 -4.68 -13.32 16.86
C SER A 173 -4.23 -11.88 17.12
N PHE A 174 -2.95 -11.68 17.42
CA PHE A 174 -2.40 -10.33 17.62
C PHE A 174 -2.42 -9.51 16.34
N VAL A 175 -2.00 -10.09 15.20
CA VAL A 175 -2.03 -9.42 13.89
C VAL A 175 -3.44 -9.00 13.52
N MET A 176 -4.42 -9.88 13.70
CA MET A 176 -5.82 -9.57 13.44
C MET A 176 -6.36 -8.47 14.36
N ALA A 177 -5.96 -8.45 15.64
CA ALA A 177 -6.38 -7.42 16.60
C ALA A 177 -5.83 -6.03 16.28
N ILE A 178 -4.62 -5.94 15.72
CA ILE A 178 -3.98 -4.65 15.40
C ILE A 178 -4.23 -4.19 13.96
N LEU A 179 -4.77 -5.04 13.09
CA LEU A 179 -4.88 -4.75 11.65
C LEU A 179 -5.61 -3.43 11.37
N THR A 180 -6.81 -3.24 11.91
CA THR A 180 -7.60 -2.04 11.62
C THR A 180 -7.03 -0.77 12.26
N PRO A 181 -6.55 -0.75 13.53
CA PRO A 181 -5.77 0.37 14.04
C PRO A 181 -4.51 0.68 13.22
N LEU A 182 -3.79 -0.35 12.76
CA LEU A 182 -2.57 -0.20 11.98
C LEU A 182 -2.85 0.46 10.63
N LEU A 183 -3.94 0.05 9.95
CA LEU A 183 -4.39 0.69 8.71
C LEU A 183 -4.71 2.18 8.90
N PHE A 184 -5.36 2.53 10.01
CA PHE A 184 -5.65 3.92 10.35
C PHE A 184 -4.37 4.74 10.58
N LEU A 185 -3.43 4.23 11.38
CA LEU A 185 -2.16 4.89 11.65
C LEU A 185 -1.31 5.06 10.39
N MET A 186 -1.26 4.03 9.54
CA MET A 186 -0.59 4.09 8.25
C MET A 186 -1.22 5.16 7.34
N ALA A 187 -2.54 5.18 7.20
CA ALA A 187 -3.23 6.17 6.37
C ALA A 187 -3.00 7.60 6.89
N GLY A 188 -3.04 7.79 8.21
CA GLY A 188 -2.72 9.06 8.85
C GLY A 188 -1.29 9.52 8.58
N ALA A 189 -0.32 8.62 8.67
CA ALA A 189 1.08 8.92 8.34
C ALA A 189 1.24 9.31 6.85
N TYR A 190 0.56 8.61 5.94
CA TYR A 190 0.52 9.02 4.53
C TYR A 190 -0.10 10.41 4.34
N ALA A 191 -1.22 10.72 4.99
CA ALA A 191 -1.82 12.04 4.93
C ALA A 191 -0.86 13.14 5.40
N LEU A 192 -0.19 12.94 6.54
CA LEU A 192 0.79 13.90 7.08
C LEU A 192 2.00 14.07 6.17
N GLY A 193 2.44 13.00 5.50
CA GLY A 193 3.59 13.02 4.61
C GLY A 193 3.31 13.68 3.26
N PHE A 194 2.15 13.42 2.67
CA PHE A 194 1.78 13.95 1.36
C PHE A 194 1.18 15.37 1.42
N ALA A 195 0.33 15.67 2.40
CA ALA A 195 -0.42 16.93 2.45
C ALA A 195 0.44 18.16 2.75
N LYS A 196 1.70 18.00 3.18
CA LYS A 196 2.63 19.11 3.44
C LYS A 196 3.24 19.75 2.20
N LYS A 197 2.96 19.20 1.01
CA LYS A 197 3.25 19.87 -0.25
C LYS A 197 2.11 20.86 -0.52
N GLY A 198 2.31 22.12 -0.12
CA GLY A 198 1.56 23.27 -0.66
C GLY A 198 2.06 23.52 -2.07
#